data_AF-A0AA38XM95-F1
#
_entry.id   AF-A0AA38XM95-F1
#
_cell.length_a   1.000
_cell.length_b   1.000
_cell.length_c   1.000
_cell.angle_alpha   90.00
_cell.angle_beta   90.00
_cell.angle_gamma   90.00
#
_symmetry.space_group_name_H-M   'P 1'
#
loop_
_entity.id
_entity.type
_entity.pdbx_description
1 polymer ?
#
loop_
_entity_poly.entity_id
_entity_poly.type
_entity_poly.pdbx_seq_one_letter_code
_entity_poly.pdbx_strand_id
1 'polypeptide(L)'
;MAPFNETDTKVYRTDVASGGQSLSAAERERLLKPYLPEAPSDTTTRNSHSPNRPARQKTRGHKRRVRPFLKAKLHFLIFFLIQLIFGIHIRLRQIYNATVYRVLGIRHYHHRTPEYIQRDVQNLDRIPEHLSVILKFKTEEDGGLEALMDEVAELCAWSAAAGIPLLSIYEKSGMLKTYMTPLQELVKQKLASYFGPAPAAPSLRVFAPNHSSMTSSRTPSPQNQPMPTNGTDGRPHLDLLLLSATDGRDTLVDLTRTLAEMAQAHKILPKDITSNLINTEISATTAIPSSRPQDGPKPPGKQVDAGEPDLVIVFGPIVKLDGYPPWQIRLSEIYCVGDSGGDVSGSGSTRVEYQAFLRALWKYAGAEFRYGR
;
A
#
# COMPACT_ATOMS: atom_id res chain seq x y z
N MET A 1 7.88 49.23 -2.35
CA MET A 1 8.99 49.05 -1.40
C MET A 1 10.24 49.56 -2.09
N ALA A 2 10.89 50.59 -1.54
CA ALA A 2 12.20 50.99 -2.04
C ALA A 2 13.16 49.79 -1.85
N PRO A 3 14.07 49.50 -2.81
CA PRO A 3 15.07 48.45 -2.60
C PRO A 3 15.91 48.78 -1.37
N PHE A 4 16.25 47.77 -0.57
CA PHE A 4 17.09 47.95 0.61
C PHE A 4 18.45 48.50 0.21
N ASN A 5 18.91 49.55 0.89
CA ASN A 5 20.25 50.10 0.66
C ASN A 5 21.31 49.06 1.09
N GLU A 6 22.35 48.88 0.28
CA GLU A 6 23.39 47.88 0.55
C GLU A 6 24.17 48.16 1.83
N THR A 7 24.36 49.44 2.18
CA THR A 7 25.04 49.85 3.41
C THR A 7 24.25 49.43 4.64
N ASP A 8 22.95 49.69 4.64
CA ASP A 8 22.05 49.42 5.78
C ASP A 8 21.88 47.91 5.95
N THR A 9 21.83 47.18 4.82
CA THR A 9 21.80 45.71 4.81
C THR A 9 23.06 45.11 5.41
N LYS A 10 24.24 45.68 5.12
CA LYS A 10 25.50 45.23 5.73
C LYS A 10 25.51 45.49 7.23
N VAL A 11 25.16 46.70 7.66
CA VAL A 11 25.11 47.07 9.09
C VAL A 11 24.14 46.18 9.88
N TYR A 12 22.95 45.90 9.33
CA TYR A 12 22.01 44.97 9.94
C TYR A 12 22.57 43.55 10.05
N ARG A 13 23.20 43.03 8.99
CA ARG A 13 23.80 41.68 9.01
C ARG A 13 24.95 41.57 10.00
N THR A 14 25.75 42.61 10.16
CA THR A 14 26.83 42.65 11.15
C THR A 14 26.26 42.64 12.57
N ASP A 15 25.17 43.37 12.83
CA ASP A 15 24.50 43.34 14.12
C ASP A 15 23.91 41.96 14.45
N VAL A 16 23.24 41.33 13.48
CA VAL A 16 22.72 39.96 13.62
C VAL A 16 23.86 38.95 13.88
N ALA A 17 24.98 39.08 13.17
CA ALA A 17 26.14 38.21 13.38
C ALA A 17 26.78 38.40 14.78
N SER A 18 26.66 39.60 15.37
CA SER A 18 27.08 39.90 16.74
C SER A 18 26.06 39.52 17.82
N GLY A 19 25.00 38.79 17.45
CA GLY A 19 23.94 38.40 18.39
C GLY A 19 23.06 39.57 18.86
N GLY A 20 23.03 40.68 18.11
CA GLY A 20 22.24 41.85 18.47
C GLY A 20 22.84 42.67 19.62
N GLN A 21 24.17 42.75 19.72
CA GLN A 21 24.85 43.55 20.74
C GLN A 21 25.46 44.85 20.17
N SER A 22 25.60 44.96 18.85
CA SER A 22 26.28 46.10 18.22
C SER A 22 25.41 47.34 18.01
N LEU A 23 24.08 47.17 17.94
CA LEU A 23 23.11 48.25 17.83
C LEU A 23 22.16 48.26 19.03
N SER A 24 21.84 49.45 19.53
CA SER A 24 20.75 49.62 20.48
C SER A 24 19.38 49.43 19.81
N ALA A 25 18.33 49.20 20.61
CA ALA A 25 16.97 49.03 20.08
C ALA A 25 16.50 50.26 19.28
N ALA A 26 16.84 51.47 19.72
CA ALA A 26 16.49 52.72 19.03
C ALA A 26 17.24 52.88 17.70
N GLU A 27 18.49 52.41 17.62
CA GLU A 27 19.28 52.46 16.39
C GLU A 27 18.77 51.44 15.35
N ARG A 28 18.34 50.25 15.79
CA ARG A 28 17.68 49.27 14.91
C ARG A 28 16.38 49.82 14.34
N GLU A 29 15.57 50.44 15.18
CA GLU A 29 14.31 51.05 14.75
C GLU A 29 14.57 52.17 13.73
N ARG A 30 15.57 53.02 13.99
CA ARG A 30 15.98 54.08 13.04
C ARG A 30 16.50 53.52 11.72
N LEU A 31 17.24 52.42 11.74
CA LEU A 31 17.75 51.75 10.55
C LEU A 31 16.61 51.17 9.69
N LEU A 32 15.55 50.66 10.32
CA LEU A 32 14.39 50.06 9.63
C LEU A 32 13.32 51.07 9.23
N LYS A 33 13.24 52.22 9.92
CA LYS A 33 12.22 53.27 9.72
C LYS A 33 12.01 53.72 8.27
N PRO A 34 13.04 53.86 7.41
CA PRO A 34 12.86 54.24 6.00
C PRO A 34 12.21 53.14 5.14
N TYR A 35 12.26 51.88 5.60
CA TYR A 35 11.76 50.71 4.87
C TYR A 35 10.37 50.26 5.36
N LEU A 36 9.92 50.79 6.50
CA LEU A 36 8.59 50.57 7.02
C LEU A 36 7.57 51.37 6.20
N PRO A 37 6.37 50.82 5.93
CA PRO A 37 5.30 51.57 5.29
C PRO A 37 4.90 52.78 6.16
N GLU A 38 4.62 53.92 5.53
CA GLU A 38 4.10 55.10 6.23
C GLU A 38 2.85 54.69 7.03
N ALA A 39 2.87 54.98 8.33
CA ALA A 39 1.71 54.77 9.18
C ALA A 39 0.52 55.56 8.60
N PRO A 40 -0.68 54.97 8.51
CA PRO A 40 -1.85 55.70 8.04
C PRO A 40 -2.04 56.93 8.92
N SER A 41 -2.03 58.10 8.28
CA SER A 41 -2.29 59.35 8.98
C SER A 41 -3.73 59.33 9.49
N ASP A 42 -3.92 59.21 10.80
CA ASP A 42 -5.20 59.50 11.43
C ASP A 42 -5.50 60.99 11.25
N THR A 43 -6.24 61.30 10.19
CA THR A 43 -6.85 62.62 10.02
C THR A 43 -8.01 62.74 10.99
N THR A 44 -7.73 63.21 12.21
CA THR A 44 -8.73 63.93 13.01
C THR A 44 -8.23 65.34 13.27
N THR A 45 -8.91 66.27 12.62
CA THR A 45 -8.85 67.72 12.74
C THR A 45 -8.69 68.27 14.17
N ARG A 46 -7.73 69.20 14.36
CA ARG A 46 -7.98 70.45 15.12
C ARG A 46 -6.88 71.52 14.91
N ASN A 47 -7.36 72.66 14.43
CA ASN A 47 -6.77 73.98 14.20
C ASN A 47 -5.50 74.40 14.98
N SER A 48 -4.56 75.05 14.27
CA SER A 48 -4.08 76.41 14.61
C SER A 48 -3.08 76.99 13.57
N HIS A 49 -3.44 78.18 13.06
CA HIS A 49 -2.60 79.32 12.60
C HIS A 49 -1.74 79.25 11.30
N SER A 50 -2.09 80.19 10.41
CA SER A 50 -1.50 80.71 9.13
C SER A 50 -0.02 81.14 9.13
N PRO A 51 0.60 81.67 8.02
CA PRO A 51 0.29 81.61 6.57
C PRO A 51 1.55 81.38 5.66
N ASN A 52 1.34 81.41 4.32
CA ASN A 52 2.28 81.73 3.21
C ASN A 52 3.18 80.65 2.56
N ARG A 53 2.74 80.13 1.40
CA ARG A 53 3.40 80.31 0.06
C ARG A 53 2.65 79.55 -1.05
N PRO A 54 2.54 80.09 -2.28
CA PRO A 54 1.94 79.36 -3.39
C PRO A 54 3.02 78.54 -4.11
N ALA A 55 2.89 77.22 -4.14
CA ALA A 55 3.67 76.37 -5.02
C ALA A 55 2.73 75.51 -5.87
N ARG A 56 2.38 76.05 -7.02
CA ARG A 56 1.67 75.37 -8.10
C ARG A 56 2.58 74.28 -8.67
N GLN A 57 2.31 72.99 -8.41
CA GLN A 57 2.92 71.90 -9.19
C GLN A 57 2.00 70.68 -9.34
N LYS A 58 1.30 70.68 -10.48
CA LYS A 58 0.83 69.56 -11.33
C LYS A 58 0.58 68.21 -10.63
N THR A 59 -0.70 67.92 -10.37
CA THR A 59 -1.22 66.56 -10.19
C THR A 59 -1.04 65.74 -11.46
N ARG A 60 0.07 65.02 -11.59
CA ARG A 60 0.15 63.88 -12.51
C ARG A 60 -0.63 62.74 -11.90
N GLY A 61 -1.89 62.58 -12.34
CA GLY A 61 -2.75 61.47 -11.94
C GLY A 61 -2.05 60.14 -12.14
N HIS A 62 -1.70 59.48 -11.04
CA HIS A 62 -1.15 58.14 -11.06
C HIS A 62 -2.29 57.20 -11.44
N LYS A 63 -2.44 56.89 -12.74
CA LYS A 63 -3.37 55.86 -13.23
C LYS A 63 -3.04 54.57 -12.47
N ARG A 64 -3.86 54.22 -11.47
CA ARG A 64 -3.75 52.96 -10.73
C ARG A 64 -3.67 51.84 -11.76
N ARG A 65 -2.55 51.10 -11.78
CA ARG A 65 -2.34 50.00 -12.73
C ARG A 65 -3.36 48.91 -12.40
N VAL A 66 -4.51 48.92 -13.07
CA VAL A 66 -5.57 47.88 -12.98
C VAL A 66 -5.10 46.56 -13.62
N ARG A 67 -4.17 46.65 -14.59
CA ARG A 67 -3.61 45.52 -15.34
C ARG A 67 -3.03 44.37 -14.47
N PRO A 68 -2.16 44.60 -13.46
CA PRO A 68 -1.66 43.53 -12.59
C PRO A 68 -2.78 42.87 -11.77
N PHE A 69 -3.78 43.61 -11.31
CA PHE A 69 -4.91 43.05 -10.57
C PHE A 69 -5.82 42.19 -11.47
N LEU A 70 -6.13 42.68 -12.68
CA LEU A 70 -6.89 41.91 -13.67
C LEU A 70 -6.13 40.65 -14.11
N LYS A 71 -4.82 40.74 -14.29
CA LYS A 71 -3.96 39.58 -14.61
C LYS A 71 -3.98 38.55 -13.48
N ALA A 72 -3.85 38.99 -12.22
CA ALA A 72 -3.95 38.08 -11.07
C ALA A 72 -5.32 37.41 -10.99
N LYS A 73 -6.41 38.17 -11.13
CA LYS A 73 -7.78 37.63 -11.13
C LYS A 73 -8.03 36.68 -12.31
N LEU A 74 -7.44 36.95 -13.48
CA LEU A 74 -7.48 36.05 -14.64
C LEU A 74 -6.73 34.74 -14.36
N HIS A 75 -5.54 34.80 -13.75
CA HIS A 75 -4.81 33.59 -13.34
C HIS A 75 -5.62 32.76 -12.33
N PHE A 76 -6.24 33.40 -11.33
CA PHE A 76 -7.14 32.73 -10.40
C PHE A 76 -8.35 32.10 -11.08
N LEU A 77 -8.97 32.81 -12.03
CA LEU A 77 -10.11 32.30 -12.80
C LEU A 77 -9.71 31.10 -13.65
N ILE A 78 -8.57 31.15 -14.34
CA ILE A 78 -8.05 30.04 -15.14
C ILE A 78 -7.73 28.84 -14.24
N PHE A 79 -7.04 29.05 -13.12
CA PHE A 79 -6.76 27.99 -12.15
C PHE A 79 -8.04 27.35 -11.62
N PHE A 80 -9.04 28.17 -11.28
CA PHE A 80 -10.35 27.68 -10.83
C PHE A 80 -11.07 26.88 -11.90
N LEU A 81 -11.08 27.34 -13.15
CA LEU A 81 -11.69 26.61 -14.27
C LEU A 81 -10.99 25.29 -14.54
N ILE A 82 -9.65 25.27 -14.51
CA ILE A 82 -8.86 24.03 -14.63
C ILE A 82 -9.27 23.08 -13.50
N GLN A 83 -9.25 23.52 -12.23
CA GLN A 83 -9.63 22.66 -11.11
C GLN A 83 -11.09 22.22 -11.14
N LEU A 84 -12.00 23.05 -11.62
CA LEU A 84 -13.40 22.69 -11.80
C LEU A 84 -13.55 21.60 -12.86
N ILE A 85 -12.92 21.77 -14.02
CA ILE A 85 -12.99 20.80 -15.13
C ILE A 85 -12.34 19.48 -14.71
N PHE A 86 -11.13 19.51 -14.15
CA PHE A 86 -10.45 18.30 -13.69
C PHE A 86 -11.21 17.65 -12.51
N GLY A 87 -11.74 18.43 -11.58
CA GLY A 87 -12.53 17.94 -10.47
C GLY A 87 -13.82 17.25 -10.94
N ILE A 88 -14.55 17.83 -11.89
CA ILE A 88 -15.73 17.22 -12.51
C ILE A 88 -15.34 15.95 -13.26
N HIS A 89 -14.29 15.99 -14.09
CA HIS A 89 -13.83 14.83 -14.85
C HIS A 89 -13.44 13.67 -13.93
N ILE A 90 -12.65 13.92 -12.87
CA ILE A 90 -12.22 12.90 -11.91
C ILE A 90 -13.44 12.31 -11.19
N ARG A 91 -14.37 13.15 -10.70
CA ARG A 91 -15.59 12.66 -10.02
C ARG A 91 -16.50 11.87 -10.94
N LEU A 92 -16.71 12.32 -12.19
CA LEU A 92 -17.50 11.58 -13.18
C LEU A 92 -16.89 10.22 -13.47
N ARG A 93 -15.56 10.15 -13.63
CA ARG A 93 -14.84 8.88 -13.82
C ARG A 93 -14.96 7.96 -12.60
N GLN A 94 -14.83 8.51 -11.39
CA GLN A 94 -15.00 7.76 -10.14
C GLN A 94 -16.42 7.22 -10.02
N ILE A 95 -17.45 8.05 -10.25
CA ILE A 95 -18.85 7.65 -10.21
C ILE A 95 -19.15 6.59 -11.28
N TYR A 96 -18.68 6.76 -12.51
CA TYR A 96 -18.86 5.79 -13.59
C TYR A 96 -18.25 4.44 -13.21
N ASN A 97 -16.99 4.44 -12.79
CA ASN A 97 -16.29 3.22 -12.37
C ASN A 97 -17.03 2.56 -11.20
N ALA A 98 -17.31 3.30 -10.12
CA ALA A 98 -18.01 2.78 -8.95
C ALA A 98 -19.39 2.21 -9.30
N THR A 99 -20.16 2.88 -10.17
CA THR A 99 -21.48 2.40 -10.60
C THR A 99 -21.37 1.11 -11.41
N VAL A 100 -20.47 1.07 -12.39
CA VAL A 100 -20.26 -0.12 -13.22
C VAL A 100 -19.80 -1.30 -12.37
N TYR A 101 -18.82 -1.09 -11.48
CA TYR A 101 -18.32 -2.15 -10.59
C TYR A 101 -19.36 -2.59 -9.56
N ARG A 102 -20.22 -1.70 -9.07
CA ARG A 102 -21.29 -2.06 -8.16
C ARG A 102 -22.40 -2.84 -8.87
N VAL A 103 -22.80 -2.44 -10.07
CA VAL A 103 -23.78 -3.19 -10.87
C VAL A 103 -23.24 -4.57 -11.22
N LEU A 104 -21.97 -4.67 -11.63
CA LEU A 104 -21.31 -5.95 -11.84
C LEU A 104 -21.23 -6.75 -10.53
N GLY A 105 -20.83 -6.12 -9.43
CA GLY A 105 -20.73 -6.72 -8.10
C GLY A 105 -22.05 -7.33 -7.67
N ILE A 106 -23.14 -6.56 -7.65
CA ILE A 106 -24.49 -7.01 -7.29
C ILE A 106 -24.97 -8.12 -8.23
N ARG A 107 -24.78 -7.96 -9.55
CA ARG A 107 -25.20 -8.99 -10.53
C ARG A 107 -24.47 -10.31 -10.33
N HIS A 108 -23.22 -10.28 -9.88
CA HIS A 108 -22.39 -11.48 -9.67
C HIS A 108 -22.35 -11.95 -8.21
N TYR A 109 -22.91 -11.19 -7.26
CA TYR A 109 -22.82 -11.47 -5.82
C TYR A 109 -23.63 -12.69 -5.35
N HIS A 110 -24.45 -13.28 -6.22
CA HIS A 110 -25.48 -14.22 -5.79
C HIS A 110 -25.12 -15.71 -5.87
N HIS A 111 -23.91 -16.07 -6.30
CA HIS A 111 -23.53 -17.48 -6.41
C HIS A 111 -22.19 -17.75 -5.71
N ARG A 112 -22.27 -18.07 -4.41
CA ARG A 112 -21.16 -18.66 -3.63
C ARG A 112 -20.93 -20.12 -4.07
N THR A 113 -20.58 -20.29 -5.34
CA THR A 113 -20.43 -21.60 -5.97
C THR A 113 -19.05 -21.66 -6.64
N PRO A 114 -18.20 -22.64 -6.31
CA PRO A 114 -16.86 -22.73 -6.84
C PRO A 114 -16.85 -22.91 -8.37
N GLU A 115 -17.89 -23.53 -8.93
CA GLU A 115 -18.03 -23.74 -10.38
C GLU A 115 -18.08 -22.41 -11.14
N TYR A 116 -18.65 -21.37 -10.54
CA TYR A 116 -18.71 -20.04 -11.16
C TYR A 116 -17.31 -19.45 -11.30
N ILE A 117 -16.54 -19.50 -10.21
CA ILE A 117 -15.17 -18.99 -10.16
C ILE A 117 -14.28 -19.78 -11.11
N GLN A 118 -14.43 -21.11 -11.16
CA GLN A 118 -13.70 -21.98 -12.08
C GLN A 118 -13.96 -21.60 -13.54
N ARG A 119 -15.21 -21.29 -13.91
CA ARG A 119 -15.55 -20.85 -15.27
C ARG A 119 -14.96 -19.49 -15.62
N ASP A 120 -14.92 -18.57 -14.65
CA ASP A 120 -14.34 -17.23 -14.83
C ASP A 120 -12.81 -17.27 -15.05
N VAL A 121 -12.12 -18.29 -14.52
CA VAL A 121 -10.67 -18.47 -14.71
C VAL A 121 -10.29 -19.50 -15.80
N GLN A 122 -11.24 -20.29 -16.31
CA GLN A 122 -10.99 -21.40 -17.23
C GLN A 122 -10.26 -20.97 -18.52
N ASN A 123 -10.54 -19.77 -19.02
CA ASN A 123 -9.98 -19.24 -20.27
C ASN A 123 -8.71 -18.40 -20.07
N LEU A 124 -8.13 -18.40 -18.87
CA LEU A 124 -6.89 -17.68 -18.61
C LEU A 124 -5.69 -18.50 -19.04
N ASP A 125 -4.81 -17.88 -19.81
CA ASP A 125 -3.58 -18.52 -20.32
C ASP A 125 -2.66 -19.01 -19.20
N ARG A 126 -2.74 -18.39 -18.02
CA ARG A 126 -1.97 -18.72 -16.82
C ARG A 126 -2.68 -18.26 -15.56
N ILE A 127 -2.39 -18.93 -14.45
CA ILE A 127 -2.80 -18.57 -13.09
C ILE A 127 -1.57 -18.56 -12.17
N PRO A 128 -1.53 -17.71 -11.13
CA PRO A 128 -0.41 -17.71 -10.19
C PRO A 128 -0.44 -18.98 -9.34
N GLU A 129 0.72 -19.60 -9.12
CA GLU A 129 0.85 -20.69 -8.15
C GLU A 129 0.87 -20.16 -6.72
N HIS A 130 1.45 -18.97 -6.54
CA HIS A 130 1.46 -18.27 -5.28
C HIS A 130 0.88 -16.86 -5.43
N LEU A 131 -0.31 -16.66 -4.86
CA LEU A 131 -0.95 -15.36 -4.76
C LEU A 131 -0.65 -14.73 -3.40
N SER A 132 -0.27 -13.46 -3.36
CA SER A 132 -0.25 -12.69 -2.13
C SER A 132 -1.20 -11.51 -2.16
N VAL A 133 -1.80 -11.19 -1.02
CA VAL A 133 -2.73 -10.08 -0.86
C VAL A 133 -2.31 -9.22 0.33
N ILE A 134 -2.21 -7.92 0.10
CA ILE A 134 -1.94 -6.90 1.13
C ILE A 134 -3.27 -6.34 1.60
N LEU A 135 -3.60 -6.63 2.86
CA LEU A 135 -4.79 -6.14 3.54
C LEU A 135 -4.44 -5.08 4.58
N LYS A 136 -5.40 -4.20 4.87
CA LYS A 136 -5.29 -3.20 5.92
C LYS A 136 -6.27 -3.53 7.03
N PHE A 137 -5.82 -3.41 8.27
CA PHE A 137 -6.72 -3.47 9.42
C PHE A 137 -7.71 -2.30 9.36
N LYS A 138 -9.00 -2.62 9.50
CA LYS A 138 -10.09 -1.64 9.50
C LYS A 138 -10.29 -1.07 10.90
N THR A 139 -10.91 0.09 10.98
CA THR A 139 -11.35 0.63 12.28
C THR A 139 -12.44 -0.27 12.88
N GLU A 140 -12.61 -0.22 14.19
CA GLU A 140 -13.67 -0.97 14.90
C GLU A 140 -15.06 -0.65 14.34
N GLU A 141 -15.31 0.60 13.94
CA GLU A 141 -16.56 1.04 13.30
C GLU A 141 -16.86 0.31 11.98
N ASP A 142 -15.82 -0.11 11.26
CA ASP A 142 -15.91 -0.82 9.98
C ASP A 142 -15.87 -2.36 10.14
N GLY A 143 -15.95 -2.86 11.39
CA GLY A 143 -15.96 -4.28 11.76
C GLY A 143 -14.60 -4.85 12.20
N GLY A 144 -13.56 -4.01 12.28
CA GLY A 144 -12.27 -4.34 12.89
C GLY A 144 -11.68 -5.69 12.45
N LEU A 145 -11.38 -6.54 13.44
CA LEU A 145 -10.78 -7.87 13.23
C LEU A 145 -11.73 -8.86 12.55
N GLU A 146 -13.02 -8.87 12.91
CA GLU A 146 -13.98 -9.82 12.35
C GLU A 146 -14.15 -9.61 10.84
N ALA A 147 -14.26 -8.36 10.41
CA ALA A 147 -14.29 -8.01 9.00
C ALA A 147 -13.02 -8.47 8.26
N LEU A 148 -11.84 -8.28 8.86
CA LEU A 148 -10.59 -8.73 8.27
C LEU A 148 -10.53 -10.26 8.13
N MET A 149 -10.96 -11.00 9.16
CA MET A 149 -10.98 -12.46 9.14
C MET A 149 -11.97 -12.99 8.08
N ASP A 150 -13.13 -12.36 7.93
CA ASP A 150 -14.11 -12.71 6.91
C ASP A 150 -13.55 -12.51 5.48
N GLU A 151 -12.83 -11.41 5.26
CA GLU A 151 -12.17 -11.14 3.98
C GLU A 151 -11.10 -12.16 3.63
N VAL A 152 -10.28 -12.57 4.62
CA VAL A 152 -9.32 -13.66 4.43
C VAL A 152 -10.04 -14.96 4.07
N ALA A 153 -11.17 -15.25 4.73
CA ALA A 153 -11.95 -16.45 4.44
C ALA A 153 -12.55 -16.44 3.03
N GLU A 154 -13.08 -15.30 2.55
CA GLU A 154 -13.55 -15.13 1.18
C GLU A 154 -12.40 -15.28 0.17
N LEU A 155 -11.25 -14.64 0.40
CA LEU A 155 -10.07 -14.77 -0.46
C LEU A 155 -9.55 -16.22 -0.54
N CYS A 156 -9.59 -16.97 0.57
CA CYS A 156 -9.26 -18.39 0.59
C CYS A 156 -10.22 -19.20 -0.29
N ALA A 157 -11.53 -18.93 -0.19
CA ALA A 157 -12.52 -19.61 -1.01
C ALA A 157 -12.34 -19.30 -2.50
N TRP A 158 -12.09 -18.03 -2.85
CA TRP A 158 -11.83 -17.63 -4.24
C TRP A 158 -10.54 -18.23 -4.79
N SER A 159 -9.46 -18.22 -4.00
CA SER A 159 -8.16 -18.77 -4.39
C SER A 159 -8.26 -20.29 -4.60
N ALA A 160 -8.89 -21.01 -3.68
CA ALA A 160 -9.12 -22.44 -3.84
C ALA A 160 -9.99 -22.77 -5.05
N ALA A 161 -11.05 -21.99 -5.29
CA ALA A 161 -11.94 -22.21 -6.44
C ALA A 161 -11.26 -21.87 -7.77
N ALA A 162 -10.36 -20.88 -7.78
CA ALA A 162 -9.54 -20.51 -8.94
C ALA A 162 -8.39 -21.50 -9.21
N GLY A 163 -8.14 -22.47 -8.31
CA GLY A 163 -7.05 -23.43 -8.45
C GLY A 163 -5.68 -22.90 -8.02
N ILE A 164 -5.64 -21.85 -7.19
CA ILE A 164 -4.40 -21.27 -6.64
C ILE A 164 -4.05 -22.03 -5.34
N PRO A 165 -2.93 -22.77 -5.30
CA PRO A 165 -2.61 -23.64 -4.17
C PRO A 165 -2.04 -22.92 -2.94
N LEU A 166 -1.41 -21.75 -3.11
CA LEU A 166 -0.78 -21.00 -2.03
C LEU A 166 -1.28 -19.54 -2.01
N LEU A 167 -1.85 -19.14 -0.88
CA LEU A 167 -2.31 -17.77 -0.62
C LEU A 167 -1.52 -17.18 0.57
N SER A 168 -0.81 -16.08 0.34
CA SER A 168 -0.15 -15.30 1.39
C SER A 168 -0.94 -14.04 1.72
N ILE A 169 -1.42 -13.91 2.95
CA ILE A 169 -2.06 -12.69 3.44
C ILE A 169 -1.06 -11.90 4.26
N TYR A 170 -0.82 -10.66 3.84
CA TYR A 170 -0.05 -9.70 4.62
C TYR A 170 -0.96 -8.70 5.30
N GLU A 171 -0.80 -8.58 6.62
CA GLU A 171 -1.36 -7.51 7.42
C GLU A 171 -0.27 -6.93 8.33
N LYS A 172 -0.10 -5.61 8.31
CA LYS A 172 1.05 -4.93 8.90
C LYS A 172 1.25 -5.22 10.39
N SER A 173 0.18 -5.19 11.19
CA SER A 173 0.23 -5.28 12.65
C SER A 173 0.54 -6.70 13.17
N GLY A 174 0.24 -7.72 12.37
CA GLY A 174 0.42 -9.12 12.76
C GLY A 174 -0.72 -9.70 13.61
N MET A 175 -1.83 -8.98 13.76
CA MET A 175 -3.01 -9.44 14.52
C MET A 175 -3.52 -10.80 14.04
N LEU A 176 -3.51 -11.07 12.74
CA LEU A 176 -3.95 -12.35 12.17
C LEU A 176 -3.15 -13.55 12.70
N LYS A 177 -1.86 -13.36 13.02
CA LYS A 177 -1.03 -14.42 13.58
C LYS A 177 -1.45 -14.79 15.00
N THR A 178 -1.91 -13.82 15.80
CA THR A 178 -2.45 -14.04 17.15
C THR A 178 -3.76 -14.82 17.13
N TYR A 179 -4.58 -14.63 16.10
CA TYR A 179 -5.90 -15.27 15.95
C TYR A 179 -5.90 -16.41 14.92
N MET A 180 -4.77 -17.12 14.77
CA MET A 180 -4.59 -18.14 13.74
C MET A 180 -5.61 -19.30 13.86
N THR A 181 -5.89 -19.79 15.07
CA THR A 181 -6.83 -20.90 15.29
C THR A 181 -8.28 -20.52 14.95
N PRO A 182 -8.84 -19.42 15.51
CA PRO A 182 -10.18 -18.94 15.10
C PRO A 182 -10.28 -18.66 13.60
N LEU A 183 -9.22 -18.10 12.99
CA LEU A 183 -9.17 -17.85 11.55
C LEU A 183 -9.23 -19.15 10.75
N GLN A 184 -8.47 -20.17 11.15
CA GLN A 184 -8.49 -21.47 10.49
C GLN A 184 -9.88 -22.12 10.52
N GLU A 185 -10.60 -22.00 11.64
CA GLU A 185 -11.97 -22.50 11.78
C GLU A 185 -12.94 -21.73 10.87
N LEU A 186 -12.86 -20.40 10.86
CA LEU A 186 -13.68 -19.55 9.99
C LEU A 186 -13.44 -19.86 8.50
N VAL A 187 -12.18 -20.02 8.09
CA VAL A 187 -11.83 -20.38 6.71
C VAL A 187 -12.38 -21.77 6.37
N LYS A 188 -12.25 -22.77 7.25
CA LYS A 188 -12.85 -24.10 7.04
C LYS A 188 -14.37 -24.03 6.85
N GLN A 189 -15.05 -23.24 7.68
CA GLN A 189 -16.50 -23.03 7.56
C GLN A 189 -16.85 -22.37 6.22
N LYS A 190 -16.10 -21.34 5.80
CA LYS A 190 -16.31 -20.66 4.53
C LYS A 190 -16.06 -21.60 3.35
N LEU A 191 -14.97 -22.38 3.37
CA LEU A 191 -14.70 -23.40 2.35
C LEU A 191 -15.82 -24.44 2.28
N ALA A 192 -16.32 -24.91 3.43
CA ALA A 192 -17.47 -25.83 3.44
C ALA A 192 -18.76 -25.19 2.88
N SER A 193 -18.94 -23.87 3.04
CA SER A 193 -20.09 -23.17 2.47
C SER A 193 -20.06 -23.05 0.94
N TYR A 194 -18.86 -22.98 0.35
CA TYR A 194 -18.69 -22.93 -1.11
C TYR A 194 -18.70 -24.33 -1.72
N PHE A 195 -17.91 -25.25 -1.18
CA PHE A 195 -17.64 -26.56 -1.79
C PHE A 195 -18.50 -27.70 -1.22
N GLY A 196 -19.28 -27.43 -0.17
CA GLY A 196 -19.95 -28.47 0.62
C GLY A 196 -19.03 -29.09 1.68
N PRO A 197 -19.55 -30.03 2.50
CA PRO A 197 -18.75 -30.67 3.55
C PRO A 197 -17.59 -31.50 2.97
N ALA A 198 -16.61 -31.83 3.82
CA ALA A 198 -15.56 -32.77 3.45
C ALA A 198 -16.16 -34.10 2.95
N PRO A 199 -15.61 -34.73 1.90
CA PRO A 199 -14.30 -34.47 1.28
C PRO A 199 -14.27 -33.44 0.15
N ALA A 200 -15.42 -32.89 -0.27
CA ALA A 200 -15.51 -31.97 -1.41
C ALA A 200 -14.76 -30.65 -1.16
N ALA A 201 -14.87 -30.10 0.05
CA ALA A 201 -14.09 -28.93 0.44
C ALA A 201 -12.58 -29.21 0.40
N PRO A 202 -11.75 -28.25 -0.05
CA PRO A 202 -10.30 -28.39 -0.05
C PRO A 202 -9.75 -28.53 1.36
N SER A 203 -8.61 -29.21 1.47
CA SER A 203 -7.86 -29.27 2.73
C SER A 203 -7.09 -27.97 2.94
N LEU A 204 -7.05 -27.48 4.19
CA LEU A 204 -6.44 -26.19 4.55
C LEU A 204 -5.27 -26.41 5.53
N ARG A 205 -4.10 -25.85 5.22
CA ARG A 205 -3.02 -25.63 6.20
C ARG A 205 -2.78 -24.14 6.37
N VAL A 206 -2.55 -23.71 7.61
CA VAL A 206 -2.26 -22.32 7.96
C VAL A 206 -0.87 -22.23 8.56
N PHE A 207 -0.07 -21.28 8.07
CA PHE A 207 1.31 -21.06 8.46
C PHE A 207 1.52 -19.60 8.83
N ALA A 208 2.43 -19.36 9.75
CA ALA A 208 2.97 -18.04 10.03
C ALA A 208 4.45 -18.20 10.39
N PRO A 209 5.34 -17.30 9.92
CA PRO A 209 6.74 -17.32 10.34
C PRO A 209 6.83 -17.22 11.87
N ASN A 210 7.77 -17.96 12.46
CA ASN A 210 7.98 -18.07 13.91
C ASN A 210 6.80 -18.66 14.71
N HIS A 211 5.81 -19.28 14.04
CA HIS A 211 4.73 -20.01 14.69
C HIS A 211 4.83 -21.49 14.33
N SER A 212 4.82 -22.38 15.33
CA SER A 212 4.73 -23.82 15.07
C SER A 212 3.43 -24.08 14.31
N SER A 213 3.55 -24.65 13.12
CA SER A 213 2.40 -25.05 12.30
C SER A 213 1.56 -26.04 13.10
N MET A 214 0.37 -25.62 13.54
CA MET A 214 -0.58 -26.49 14.23
C MET A 214 -1.17 -27.47 13.21
N THR A 215 -0.52 -28.62 13.06
CA THR A 215 -1.16 -29.79 12.46
C THR A 215 -2.32 -30.17 13.36
N SER A 216 -3.56 -29.99 12.88
CA SER A 216 -4.73 -30.58 13.56
C SER A 216 -4.46 -32.08 13.73
N SER A 217 -4.60 -32.51 14.97
CA SER A 217 -4.36 -33.85 15.49
C SER A 217 -4.97 -34.94 14.62
N ARG A 218 -4.14 -35.93 14.27
CA ARG A 218 -4.60 -37.30 14.01
C ARG A 218 -5.30 -37.77 15.28
N THR A 219 -6.61 -37.94 15.25
CA THR A 219 -7.32 -38.69 16.29
C THR A 219 -6.79 -40.13 16.29
N PRO A 220 -6.36 -40.68 17.44
CA PRO A 220 -5.86 -42.05 17.51
C PRO A 220 -7.05 -43.01 17.53
N SER A 221 -7.34 -43.62 16.39
CA SER A 221 -8.14 -44.85 16.33
C SER A 221 -7.17 -46.04 16.26
N PRO A 222 -7.37 -47.13 17.03
CA PRO A 222 -6.38 -48.17 17.19
C PRO A 222 -6.32 -49.13 15.97
N GLN A 223 -5.08 -49.35 15.51
CA GLN A 223 -4.53 -50.53 14.84
C GLN A 223 -5.15 -51.10 13.54
N ASN A 224 -4.24 -51.33 12.59
CA ASN A 224 -4.29 -52.19 11.41
C ASN A 224 -4.92 -51.63 10.13
N GLN A 225 -4.19 -50.74 9.42
CA GLN A 225 -4.18 -50.74 7.95
C GLN A 225 -2.78 -50.42 7.40
N PRO A 226 -2.32 -51.13 6.35
CA PRO A 226 -0.98 -50.97 5.79
C PRO A 226 -0.79 -49.59 5.16
N MET A 227 0.46 -49.10 5.15
CA MET A 227 0.90 -47.94 4.39
C MET A 227 0.27 -47.93 2.98
N PRO A 228 -0.43 -46.85 2.56
CA PRO A 228 -0.83 -46.74 1.18
C PRO A 228 0.40 -46.36 0.36
N THR A 229 0.97 -47.38 -0.28
CA THR A 229 1.74 -47.25 -1.51
C THR A 229 0.83 -46.72 -2.61
N ASN A 230 1.28 -45.69 -3.33
CA ASN A 230 0.75 -45.21 -4.62
C ASN A 230 -0.78 -45.05 -4.74
N GLY A 231 -1.28 -43.91 -4.28
CA GLY A 231 -2.58 -43.36 -4.67
C GLY A 231 -2.58 -41.86 -4.46
N THR A 232 -2.70 -41.09 -5.54
CA THR A 232 -2.98 -39.65 -5.46
C THR A 232 -4.35 -39.46 -4.81
N ASP A 233 -4.38 -39.11 -3.53
CA ASP A 233 -5.54 -38.44 -2.95
C ASP A 233 -5.66 -37.08 -3.66
N GLY A 234 -6.40 -37.06 -4.77
CA GLY A 234 -6.61 -35.90 -5.65
C GLY A 234 -7.49 -34.81 -5.03
N ARG A 235 -7.44 -34.64 -3.71
CA ARG A 235 -8.19 -33.62 -3.01
C ARG A 235 -7.48 -32.27 -3.19
N PRO A 236 -8.19 -31.21 -3.64
CA PRO A 236 -7.60 -29.89 -3.72
C PRO A 236 -7.11 -29.43 -2.34
N HIS A 237 -5.97 -28.77 -2.35
CA HIS A 237 -5.25 -28.36 -1.16
C HIS A 237 -4.94 -26.86 -1.24
N LEU A 238 -5.19 -26.13 -0.16
CA LEU A 238 -4.88 -24.71 -0.02
C LEU A 238 -3.96 -24.50 1.18
N ASP A 239 -2.82 -23.89 0.91
CA ASP A 239 -1.90 -23.38 1.92
C ASP A 239 -2.16 -21.88 2.14
N LEU A 240 -2.39 -21.47 3.38
CA LEU A 240 -2.57 -20.08 3.80
C LEU A 240 -1.37 -19.64 4.62
N LEU A 241 -0.57 -18.70 4.10
CA LEU A 241 0.57 -18.10 4.80
C LEU A 241 0.18 -16.72 5.34
N LEU A 242 0.39 -16.49 6.63
CA LEU A 242 0.12 -15.21 7.29
C LEU A 242 1.42 -14.44 7.52
N LEU A 243 1.50 -13.25 6.94
CA LEU A 243 2.67 -12.37 6.99
C LEU A 243 2.36 -11.06 7.73
N SER A 244 3.39 -10.51 8.36
CA SER A 244 3.36 -9.21 9.04
C SER A 244 4.62 -8.39 8.75
N ALA A 245 4.67 -7.14 9.20
CA ALA A 245 5.82 -6.26 8.96
C ALA A 245 7.16 -6.83 9.49
N THR A 246 7.10 -7.62 10.57
CA THR A 246 8.24 -8.33 11.17
C THR A 246 8.85 -9.38 10.23
N ASP A 247 8.08 -9.91 9.29
CA ASP A 247 8.57 -10.95 8.36
C ASP A 247 9.30 -10.35 7.15
N GLY A 248 9.38 -9.02 7.09
CA GLY A 248 10.09 -8.31 6.04
C GLY A 248 11.48 -7.88 6.47
N ARG A 249 11.64 -6.59 6.76
CA ARG A 249 12.95 -5.99 7.04
C ARG A 249 13.59 -6.55 8.31
N ASP A 250 12.80 -6.82 9.33
CA ASP A 250 13.30 -7.31 10.61
C ASP A 250 13.92 -8.70 10.43
N THR A 251 13.27 -9.58 9.67
CA THR A 251 13.82 -10.89 9.30
C THR A 251 15.15 -10.77 8.54
N LEU A 252 15.30 -9.80 7.62
CA LEU A 252 16.57 -9.55 6.94
C LEU A 252 17.67 -9.08 7.89
N VAL A 253 17.33 -8.23 8.85
CA VAL A 253 18.26 -7.74 9.87
C VAL A 253 18.70 -8.87 10.79
N ASP A 254 17.77 -9.70 11.25
CA ASP A 254 18.07 -10.85 12.13
C ASP A 254 18.88 -11.93 11.42
N LEU A 255 18.58 -12.22 10.16
CA LEU A 255 19.40 -13.11 9.33
C LEU A 255 20.81 -12.54 9.15
N THR A 256 20.93 -11.24 8.87
CA THR A 256 22.24 -10.58 8.72
C THR A 256 23.05 -10.66 10.00
N ARG A 257 22.43 -10.43 11.17
CA ARG A 257 23.08 -10.58 12.49
C ARG A 257 23.57 -12.01 12.69
N THR A 258 22.72 -12.99 12.43
CA THR A 258 23.04 -14.42 12.58
C THR A 258 24.22 -14.83 11.69
N LEU A 259 24.18 -14.44 10.41
CA LEU A 259 25.28 -14.72 9.47
C LEU A 259 26.58 -14.01 9.87
N ALA A 260 26.50 -12.78 10.37
CA ALA A 260 27.67 -12.06 10.87
C ALA A 260 28.29 -12.72 12.11
N GLU A 261 27.47 -13.16 13.07
CA GLU A 261 27.92 -13.90 14.26
C GLU A 261 28.56 -15.25 13.87
N MET A 262 27.95 -15.97 12.92
CA MET A 262 28.52 -17.21 12.39
C MET A 262 29.86 -16.98 11.67
N ALA A 263 30.00 -15.87 10.94
CA ALA A 263 31.25 -15.49 10.28
C ALA A 263 32.34 -15.11 11.30
N GLN A 264 31.98 -14.36 12.34
CA GLN A 264 32.89 -14.01 13.45
C GLN A 264 33.33 -15.24 14.23
N ALA A 265 32.43 -16.21 14.43
CA ALA A 265 32.75 -17.51 15.03
C ALA A 265 33.51 -18.47 14.09
N HIS A 266 33.89 -18.01 12.88
CA HIS A 266 34.56 -18.80 11.85
C HIS A 266 33.81 -20.07 11.41
N LYS A 267 32.47 -20.10 11.56
CA LYS A 267 31.61 -21.21 11.09
C LYS A 267 31.32 -21.13 9.59
N ILE A 268 31.30 -19.92 9.04
CA ILE A 268 31.12 -19.65 7.61
C ILE A 268 32.12 -18.57 7.18
N LEU A 269 32.54 -18.57 5.91
CA LEU A 269 33.37 -17.48 5.39
C LEU A 269 32.47 -16.39 4.80
N PRO A 270 32.86 -15.10 4.84
CA PRO A 270 32.07 -14.02 4.25
C PRO A 270 31.75 -14.23 2.75
N LYS A 271 32.63 -14.91 2.02
CA LYS A 271 32.43 -15.28 0.60
C LYS A 271 31.33 -16.32 0.38
N ASP A 272 30.98 -17.09 1.40
CA ASP A 272 29.96 -18.14 1.32
C ASP A 272 28.55 -17.53 1.47
N ILE A 273 28.45 -16.27 1.90
CA ILE A 273 27.21 -15.50 2.00
C ILE A 273 26.77 -15.09 0.58
N THR A 274 26.09 -16.01 -0.09
CA THR A 274 25.54 -15.82 -1.44
C THR A 274 24.04 -15.50 -1.38
N SER A 275 23.49 -14.95 -2.46
CA SER A 275 22.04 -14.74 -2.59
C SER A 275 21.24 -16.03 -2.43
N ASN A 276 21.81 -17.17 -2.84
CA ASN A 276 21.16 -18.48 -2.72
C ASN A 276 21.08 -18.93 -1.25
N LEU A 277 22.14 -18.69 -0.47
CA LEU A 277 22.12 -18.95 0.97
C LEU A 277 21.04 -18.10 1.65
N ILE A 278 21.04 -16.79 1.38
CA ILE A 278 20.04 -15.86 1.92
C ILE A 278 18.62 -16.32 1.54
N ASN A 279 18.40 -16.70 0.28
CA ASN A 279 17.10 -17.19 -0.18
C ASN A 279 16.67 -18.47 0.55
N THR A 280 17.61 -19.38 0.78
CA THR A 280 17.35 -20.65 1.47
C THR A 280 16.96 -20.41 2.94
N GLU A 281 17.69 -19.54 3.63
CA GLU A 281 17.43 -19.21 5.03
C GLU A 281 16.12 -18.42 5.23
N ILE A 282 15.82 -17.47 4.33
CA ILE A 282 14.54 -16.73 4.36
C ILE A 282 13.37 -17.68 4.10
N SER A 283 13.47 -18.56 3.10
CA SER A 283 12.43 -19.55 2.79
C SER A 283 12.22 -20.55 3.93
N ALA A 284 13.29 -20.94 4.61
CA ALA A 284 13.20 -21.79 5.80
C ALA A 284 12.48 -21.06 6.96
N THR A 285 12.77 -19.78 7.16
CA THR A 285 12.17 -18.95 8.22
C THR A 285 10.69 -18.62 7.94
N THR A 286 10.33 -18.47 6.67
CA THR A 286 8.94 -18.19 6.26
C THR A 286 8.04 -19.44 6.23
N ALA A 287 8.55 -20.59 6.68
CA ALA A 287 7.77 -21.79 7.03
C ALA A 287 6.83 -22.30 5.93
N ILE A 288 7.14 -22.05 4.65
CA ILE A 288 6.48 -22.75 3.55
C ILE A 288 7.12 -24.15 3.56
N PRO A 289 6.43 -25.20 4.04
CA PRO A 289 7.02 -26.53 4.09
C PRO A 289 7.12 -26.97 2.64
N SER A 290 8.31 -26.79 2.07
CA SER A 290 8.79 -27.38 0.84
C SER A 290 7.65 -27.88 -0.03
N SER A 291 7.10 -27.01 -0.90
CA SER A 291 6.64 -27.50 -2.19
C SER A 291 7.76 -28.42 -2.68
N ARG A 292 7.44 -29.71 -2.84
CA ARG A 292 8.35 -30.84 -3.09
C ARG A 292 9.68 -30.39 -3.70
N PRO A 293 10.84 -30.95 -3.29
CA PRO A 293 12.06 -30.81 -4.09
C PRO A 293 11.68 -31.18 -5.52
N GLN A 294 11.59 -30.19 -6.41
CA GLN A 294 11.40 -30.44 -7.82
C GLN A 294 12.79 -30.87 -8.32
N ASP A 295 13.12 -32.14 -8.06
CA ASP A 295 14.12 -32.88 -8.83
C ASP A 295 13.58 -33.22 -10.25
N GLY A 296 12.47 -32.60 -10.66
CA GLY A 296 11.94 -32.62 -12.02
C GLY A 296 12.19 -31.30 -12.75
N PRO A 297 12.24 -31.30 -14.09
CA PRO A 297 12.43 -30.09 -14.87
C PRO A 297 11.34 -29.05 -14.53
N LYS A 298 11.77 -27.87 -14.07
CA LYS A 298 10.88 -26.70 -13.86
C LYS A 298 10.03 -26.51 -15.14
N PRO A 299 8.70 -26.31 -15.05
CA PRO A 299 7.88 -26.08 -16.23
C PRO A 299 8.44 -24.89 -17.02
N PRO A 300 8.43 -24.96 -18.37
CA PRO A 300 9.01 -23.92 -19.21
C PRO A 300 8.32 -22.58 -18.90
N GLY A 301 9.09 -21.62 -18.36
CA GLY A 301 8.60 -20.28 -18.00
C GLY A 301 8.67 -19.92 -16.51
N LYS A 302 8.96 -20.88 -15.61
CA LYS A 302 9.03 -20.62 -14.16
C LYS A 302 10.45 -20.25 -13.71
N GLN A 303 10.67 -18.96 -13.45
CA GLN A 303 11.92 -18.45 -12.86
C GLN A 303 11.76 -18.00 -11.40
N VAL A 304 10.53 -17.92 -10.90
CA VAL A 304 10.21 -17.60 -9.51
C VAL A 304 10.47 -18.83 -8.62
N ASP A 305 11.21 -18.64 -7.53
CA ASP A 305 11.56 -19.73 -6.63
C ASP A 305 10.35 -20.15 -5.78
N ALA A 306 10.36 -21.41 -5.32
CA ALA A 306 9.33 -21.96 -4.45
C ALA A 306 9.13 -21.08 -3.21
N GLY A 307 7.99 -20.38 -3.13
CA GLY A 307 7.61 -19.54 -2.00
C GLY A 307 7.62 -18.03 -2.25
N GLU A 308 8.14 -17.57 -3.37
CA GLU A 308 7.96 -16.18 -3.83
C GLU A 308 6.58 -16.02 -4.49
N PRO A 309 5.83 -14.94 -4.24
CA PRO A 309 4.53 -14.75 -4.86
C PRO A 309 4.69 -14.39 -6.35
N ASP A 310 3.87 -14.97 -7.22
CA ASP A 310 3.83 -14.61 -8.63
C ASP A 310 3.03 -13.32 -8.85
N LEU A 311 1.97 -13.14 -8.05
CA LEU A 311 1.06 -11.99 -8.08
C LEU A 311 0.86 -11.45 -6.67
N VAL A 312 0.99 -10.13 -6.52
CA VAL A 312 0.65 -9.38 -5.30
C VAL A 312 -0.53 -8.46 -5.59
N ILE A 313 -1.64 -8.62 -4.86
CA ILE A 313 -2.81 -7.75 -4.94
C ILE A 313 -2.78 -6.75 -3.79
N VAL A 314 -2.84 -5.46 -4.13
CA VAL A 314 -2.97 -4.36 -3.17
C VAL A 314 -4.38 -3.81 -3.23
N PHE A 315 -5.19 -4.14 -2.22
CA PHE A 315 -6.50 -3.53 -2.01
C PHE A 315 -6.31 -2.14 -1.40
N GLY A 316 -6.38 -1.11 -2.23
CA GLY A 316 -6.21 0.27 -1.80
C GLY A 316 -6.12 1.24 -2.99
N PRO A 317 -6.20 2.56 -2.71
CA PRO A 317 -6.23 3.59 -3.75
C PRO A 317 -4.89 3.79 -4.46
N ILE A 318 -3.79 3.41 -3.80
CA ILE A 318 -2.42 3.56 -4.30
C ILE A 318 -1.61 2.30 -3.93
N VAL A 319 -0.54 2.05 -4.69
CA VAL A 319 0.42 0.99 -4.38
C VAL A 319 1.16 1.37 -3.10
N LYS A 320 0.86 0.68 -2.01
CA LYS A 320 1.55 0.83 -0.73
C LYS A 320 1.79 -0.54 -0.12
N LEU A 321 3.05 -0.94 -0.06
CA LEU A 321 3.46 -2.25 0.44
C LEU A 321 3.60 -2.30 1.96
N ASP A 322 3.67 -1.14 2.62
CA ASP A 322 3.60 -0.98 4.09
C ASP A 322 4.57 -1.83 4.95
N GLY A 323 5.65 -2.35 4.34
CA GLY A 323 6.62 -3.22 5.01
C GLY A 323 6.50 -4.70 4.61
N TYR A 324 5.74 -5.01 3.56
CA TYR A 324 5.70 -6.34 2.94
C TYR A 324 7.11 -6.88 2.69
N PRO A 325 7.34 -8.20 2.87
CA PRO A 325 8.66 -8.81 2.70
C PRO A 325 9.33 -8.45 1.36
N PRO A 326 10.39 -7.61 1.38
CA PRO A 326 10.90 -6.99 0.16
C PRO A 326 11.77 -7.94 -0.67
N TRP A 327 12.34 -8.98 -0.06
CA TRP A 327 13.19 -9.95 -0.76
C TRP A 327 12.39 -10.82 -1.73
N GLN A 328 11.22 -11.28 -1.28
CA GLN A 328 10.39 -12.25 -1.99
C GLN A 328 9.64 -11.67 -3.19
N ILE A 329 9.53 -10.34 -3.32
CA ILE A 329 8.72 -9.69 -4.38
C ILE A 329 9.52 -9.22 -5.60
N ARG A 330 10.76 -9.70 -5.75
CA ARG A 330 11.69 -9.25 -6.80
C ARG A 330 11.18 -9.47 -8.24
N LEU A 331 10.33 -10.47 -8.46
CA LEU A 331 9.77 -10.84 -9.77
C LEU A 331 8.24 -10.91 -9.76
N SER A 332 7.60 -10.48 -8.68
CA SER A 332 6.15 -10.53 -8.54
C SER A 332 5.48 -9.43 -9.34
N GLU A 333 4.43 -9.77 -10.06
CA GLU A 333 3.53 -8.77 -10.63
C GLU A 333 2.72 -8.11 -9.50
N ILE A 334 2.60 -6.78 -9.51
CA ILE A 334 1.87 -6.05 -8.49
C ILE A 334 0.64 -5.41 -9.12
N TYR A 335 -0.54 -5.91 -8.74
CA TYR A 335 -1.82 -5.33 -9.14
C TYR A 335 -2.42 -4.50 -8.01
N CYS A 336 -2.69 -3.23 -8.28
CA CYS A 336 -3.37 -2.34 -7.34
C CYS A 336 -4.77 -2.01 -7.83
N VAL A 337 -5.76 -2.20 -6.95
CA VAL A 337 -7.18 -1.98 -7.29
C VAL A 337 -7.48 -0.51 -7.59
N GLY A 338 -6.80 0.41 -6.90
CA GLY A 338 -6.97 1.85 -7.03
C GLY A 338 -8.30 2.36 -6.44
N ASP A 339 -8.59 3.64 -6.65
CA ASP A 339 -9.84 4.32 -6.25
C ASP A 339 -11.12 3.69 -6.83
N SER A 340 -10.98 2.76 -7.78
CA SER A 340 -12.10 2.14 -8.48
C SER A 340 -12.88 1.12 -7.63
N GLY A 341 -12.38 0.77 -6.44
CA GLY A 341 -13.10 -0.04 -5.45
C GLY A 341 -13.76 0.78 -4.32
N GLY A 342 -13.72 2.12 -4.40
CA GLY A 342 -14.30 3.00 -3.39
C GLY A 342 -15.80 3.20 -3.61
N ASP A 343 -16.60 3.03 -2.55
CA ASP A 343 -18.01 3.41 -2.54
C ASP A 343 -18.13 4.93 -2.80
N VAL A 344 -19.22 5.35 -3.46
CA VAL A 344 -19.46 6.77 -3.86
C VAL A 344 -19.53 7.71 -2.64
N SER A 345 -19.58 7.16 -1.43
CA SER A 345 -19.58 7.89 -0.15
C SER A 345 -18.25 8.58 0.17
N GLY A 346 -17.16 8.33 -0.58
CA GLY A 346 -15.83 8.86 -0.26
C GLY A 346 -15.22 8.21 0.99
N SER A 347 -15.92 7.25 1.62
CA SER A 347 -15.31 6.31 2.54
C SER A 347 -14.49 5.34 1.71
N GLY A 348 -13.17 5.39 1.86
CA GLY A 348 -12.22 4.51 1.18
C GLY A 348 -12.35 3.09 1.67
N SER A 349 -13.50 2.45 1.42
CA SER A 349 -13.79 1.09 1.84
C SER A 349 -12.78 0.17 1.18
N THR A 350 -11.79 -0.25 1.98
CA THR A 350 -10.71 -1.15 1.57
C THR A 350 -11.18 -2.60 1.47
N ARG A 351 -12.48 -2.81 1.17
CA ARG A 351 -13.08 -4.14 1.19
C ARG A 351 -12.58 -4.99 0.03
N VAL A 352 -12.41 -6.28 0.28
CA VAL A 352 -12.04 -7.22 -0.79
C VAL A 352 -13.26 -7.47 -1.68
N GLU A 353 -13.08 -7.31 -2.98
CA GLU A 353 -14.13 -7.52 -3.97
C GLU A 353 -13.73 -8.64 -4.93
N TYR A 354 -14.64 -9.57 -5.19
CA TYR A 354 -14.40 -10.66 -6.14
C TYR A 354 -14.04 -10.15 -7.54
N GLN A 355 -14.69 -9.08 -8.00
CA GLN A 355 -14.40 -8.46 -9.30
C GLN A 355 -13.00 -7.84 -9.36
N ALA A 356 -12.47 -7.34 -8.23
CA ALA A 356 -11.09 -6.86 -8.17
C ALA A 356 -10.09 -8.02 -8.19
N PHE A 357 -10.39 -9.11 -7.47
CA PHE A 357 -9.63 -10.36 -7.52
C PHE A 357 -9.55 -10.92 -8.95
N LEU A 358 -10.69 -11.06 -9.64
CA LEU A 358 -10.72 -11.60 -11.01
C LEU A 358 -9.95 -10.71 -12.00
N ARG A 359 -10.11 -9.38 -11.90
CA ARG A 359 -9.33 -8.44 -12.73
C ARG A 359 -7.82 -8.57 -12.51
N ALA A 360 -7.39 -8.81 -11.27
CA ALA A 360 -5.99 -9.04 -10.98
C ALA A 360 -5.47 -10.29 -11.70
N LEU A 361 -6.23 -11.39 -11.65
CA LEU A 361 -5.90 -12.63 -12.37
C LEU A 361 -5.85 -12.42 -13.88
N TRP A 362 -6.80 -11.67 -14.45
CA TRP A 362 -6.79 -11.35 -15.88
C TRP A 362 -5.57 -10.53 -16.29
N LYS A 363 -5.17 -9.55 -15.46
CA LYS A 363 -3.98 -8.75 -15.71
C LYS A 363 -2.69 -9.57 -15.60
N TYR A 364 -2.61 -10.46 -14.62
CA TYR A 364 -1.52 -11.41 -14.50
C TYR A 364 -1.46 -12.36 -15.70
N ALA A 365 -2.61 -12.85 -16.15
CA ALA A 365 -2.69 -13.78 -17.27
C ALA A 365 -2.11 -13.20 -18.57
N GLY A 366 -2.40 -11.93 -18.83
CA GLY A 366 -1.90 -11.18 -19.99
C GLY A 366 -0.54 -10.50 -19.79
N ALA A 367 0.14 -10.71 -18.65
CA ALA A 367 1.45 -10.10 -18.40
C ALA A 367 2.57 -10.83 -19.15
N GLU A 368 3.57 -10.05 -19.60
CA GLU A 368 4.73 -10.56 -20.33
C GLU A 368 5.97 -10.57 -19.41
N PHE A 369 6.54 -11.75 -19.18
CA PHE A 369 7.69 -11.93 -18.29
C PHE A 369 8.97 -12.16 -19.09
N ARG A 370 9.82 -11.14 -19.15
CA ARG A 370 11.06 -11.18 -19.95
C ARG A 370 12.30 -11.63 -19.18
N TYR A 371 12.29 -11.51 -17.86
CA TYR A 371 13.38 -11.94 -16.98
C TYR A 371 14.78 -11.54 -17.47
N GLY A 372 14.91 -10.32 -18.01
CA GLY A 372 16.17 -9.78 -18.53
C GLY A 372 16.63 -10.31 -19.89
N ARG A 373 15.76 -10.99 -20.64
CA ARG A 373 16.02 -11.45 -22.03
C ARG A 373 15.51 -10.47 -23.07
#